data_AF-A0A6H1R280-F1
#
_entry.id   AF-A0A6H1R280-F1
#
_cell.length_a   1.000
_cell.length_b   1.000
_cell.length_c   1.000
_cell.angle_alpha   90.00
_cell.angle_beta   90.00
_cell.angle_gamma   90.00
#
_symmetry.space_group_name_H-M   'P 1'
#
loop_
_entity.id
_entity.type
_entity.pdbx_description
1 polymer ?
#
loop_
_entity_poly.entity_id
_entity_poly.type
_entity_poly.pdbx_seq_one_letter_code
_entity_poly.pdbx_strand_id
1 'polypeptide(L)'
;MWVRPEDAEDPLQGIDFRPVTAVPHTSTEAALRDAVDTALIDLLTAQHNPGDRAHQALTRAVGFLDQHPHIEISDDAASAVRTAADRLAEGARDDARTALVTARSQLAAPGSRLNSRNTG
;
A
#
# COMPACT_ATOMS: atom_id res chain seq x y z
N MET A 1 31.42 -46.11 -1.70
CA MET A 1 30.99 -45.64 -3.03
C MET A 1 29.46 -45.69 -3.02
N TRP A 2 28.79 -44.54 -3.03
CA TRP A 2 27.35 -44.43 -2.81
C TRP A 2 26.59 -44.60 -4.14
N VAL A 3 25.56 -45.44 -4.15
CA VAL A 3 24.62 -45.63 -5.27
C VAL A 3 23.29 -44.96 -4.90
N ARG A 4 22.73 -44.20 -5.84
CA ARG A 4 21.55 -43.31 -5.68
C ARG A 4 20.24 -44.13 -5.64
N PRO A 5 19.24 -43.71 -4.87
CA PRO A 5 17.85 -44.08 -5.12
C PRO A 5 17.22 -43.06 -6.06
N GLU A 6 17.15 -43.45 -7.32
CA GLU A 6 16.14 -43.05 -8.30
C GLU A 6 14.86 -43.85 -8.00
N ASP A 7 13.94 -43.27 -7.23
CA ASP A 7 12.50 -43.58 -7.30
C ASP A 7 11.73 -42.66 -6.34
N ALA A 8 11.26 -41.54 -6.89
CA ALA A 8 10.13 -40.79 -6.36
C ALA A 8 9.50 -40.11 -7.57
N GLU A 9 8.65 -40.87 -8.25
CA GLU A 9 7.68 -40.32 -9.18
C GLU A 9 6.77 -39.34 -8.41
N ASP A 10 6.78 -38.06 -8.78
CA ASP A 10 5.58 -37.21 -8.59
C ASP A 10 5.44 -36.23 -9.78
N PRO A 11 4.33 -36.29 -10.54
CA PRO A 11 4.28 -35.86 -11.94
C PRO A 11 3.56 -34.51 -12.12
N LEU A 12 4.17 -33.36 -11.82
CA LEU A 12 3.49 -32.06 -12.09
C LEU A 12 4.43 -30.89 -12.47
N GLN A 13 5.52 -31.11 -13.23
CA GLN A 13 6.33 -30.00 -13.76
C GLN A 13 5.78 -29.42 -15.08
N GLY A 14 4.46 -29.21 -15.13
CA GLY A 14 3.73 -28.70 -16.28
C GLY A 14 3.00 -27.39 -15.99
N ILE A 15 3.50 -26.55 -15.09
CA ILE A 15 3.00 -25.18 -14.93
C ILE A 15 4.15 -24.25 -15.27
N ASP A 16 4.10 -23.71 -16.48
CA ASP A 16 4.88 -22.56 -16.91
C ASP A 16 4.44 -21.37 -16.05
N PHE A 17 5.04 -21.24 -14.87
CA PHE A 17 4.97 -20.03 -14.08
C PHE A 17 5.80 -18.99 -14.82
N ARG A 18 5.20 -18.39 -15.86
CA ARG A 18 5.61 -17.06 -16.28
C ARG A 18 5.64 -16.23 -15.00
N PRO A 19 6.80 -15.69 -14.59
CA PRO A 19 6.79 -14.73 -13.51
C PRO A 19 5.87 -13.62 -14.00
N VAL A 20 4.69 -13.51 -13.39
CA VAL A 20 3.93 -12.27 -13.41
C VAL A 20 4.95 -11.27 -12.89
N THR A 21 5.45 -10.43 -13.79
CA THR A 21 6.32 -9.33 -13.47
C THR A 21 5.52 -8.46 -12.52
N ALA A 22 5.63 -8.77 -11.23
CA ALA A 22 5.23 -7.90 -10.14
C ALA A 22 6.01 -6.63 -10.40
N VAL A 23 5.32 -5.66 -11.00
CA VAL A 23 5.95 -4.42 -11.41
C VAL A 23 6.57 -3.86 -10.14
N PRO A 24 7.89 -3.63 -10.10
CA PRO A 24 8.53 -3.19 -8.88
C PRO A 24 7.83 -1.89 -8.47
N HIS A 25 7.03 -1.96 -7.41
CA HIS A 25 6.59 -0.77 -6.72
C HIS A 25 7.88 -0.07 -6.36
N THR A 26 8.07 1.16 -6.85
CA THR A 26 9.18 1.98 -6.36
C THR A 26 9.15 1.89 -4.84
N SER A 27 10.29 1.70 -4.19
CA SER A 27 10.35 1.43 -2.74
C SER A 27 9.50 2.41 -1.91
N THR A 28 9.25 3.60 -2.46
CA THR A 28 8.41 4.66 -1.94
C THR A 28 6.89 4.41 -2.05
N GLU A 29 6.38 3.88 -3.16
CA GLU A 29 4.94 3.52 -3.28
C GLU A 29 4.58 2.41 -2.29
N ALA A 30 5.44 1.39 -2.19
CA ALA A 30 5.26 0.31 -1.22
C ALA A 30 5.32 0.83 0.23
N ALA A 31 6.26 1.74 0.53
CA ALA A 31 6.34 2.38 1.84
C ALA A 31 5.11 3.24 2.17
N LEU A 32 4.54 3.92 1.17
CA LEU A 32 3.31 4.69 1.35
C LEU A 32 2.12 3.77 1.67
N ARG A 33 1.97 2.67 0.91
CA ARG A 33 0.95 1.64 1.16
C ARG A 33 1.07 1.07 2.56
N ASP A 34 2.29 0.69 2.96
CA ASP A 34 2.59 0.17 4.29
C ASP A 34 2.24 1.16 5.40
N ALA A 35 2.55 2.45 5.22
CA ALA A 35 2.21 3.49 6.19
C ALA A 35 0.69 3.70 6.32
N VAL A 36 -0.06 3.66 5.21
CA VAL A 36 -1.53 3.76 5.21
C VAL A 36 -2.17 2.55 5.87
N ASP A 37 -1.69 1.34 5.56
CA ASP A 37 -2.16 0.10 6.17
C ASP A 37 -1.85 0.08 7.67
N THR A 38 -0.65 0.49 8.08
CA THR A 38 -0.26 0.65 9.48
C THR A 38 -1.18 1.64 10.20
N ALA A 39 -1.44 2.81 9.62
CA ALA A 39 -2.33 3.81 10.20
C ALA A 39 -3.75 3.26 10.40
N LEU A 40 -4.27 2.51 9.41
CA LEU A 40 -5.59 1.89 9.51
C LEU A 40 -5.63 0.79 10.58
N ILE A 41 -4.60 -0.05 10.66
CA ILE A 41 -4.48 -1.09 11.69
C ILE A 41 -4.41 -0.46 13.08
N ASP A 42 -3.56 0.57 13.27
CA ASP A 42 -3.44 1.28 14.54
C ASP A 42 -4.78 1.92 14.93
N LEU A 43 -5.48 2.52 13.97
CA LEU A 43 -6.78 3.13 14.19
C LEU A 43 -7.86 2.10 14.54
N LEU A 44 -7.73 0.83 14.16
CA LEU A 44 -8.72 -0.22 14.47
C LEU A 44 -8.37 -1.05 15.70
N THR A 45 -7.08 -1.22 16.00
CA THR A 45 -6.59 -2.24 16.94
C THR A 45 -5.82 -1.68 18.12
N ALA A 46 -5.32 -0.43 18.06
CA ALA A 46 -4.52 0.10 19.14
C ALA A 46 -5.37 0.30 20.40
N GLN A 47 -4.91 -0.30 21.50
CA GLN A 47 -5.57 -0.25 22.81
C GLN A 47 -5.43 1.12 23.47
N HIS A 48 -4.38 1.89 23.14
CA HIS A 48 -4.09 3.20 23.72
C HIS A 48 -3.75 4.19 22.61
N ASN A 49 -4.41 5.35 22.63
CA ASN A 49 -4.18 6.47 21.70
C ASN A 49 -4.11 6.06 20.22
N PRO A 50 -5.15 5.38 19.69
CA PRO A 50 -5.21 4.93 18.30
C PRO A 50 -5.09 6.09 17.30
N GLY A 51 -5.64 7.26 17.65
CA GLY A 51 -5.54 8.47 16.83
C GLY A 51 -4.10 8.94 16.69
N ASP A 52 -3.36 9.05 17.79
CA ASP A 52 -1.97 9.56 17.78
C ASP A 52 -1.03 8.65 17.00
N ARG A 53 -1.17 7.32 17.13
CA ARG A 53 -0.35 6.36 16.38
C ARG A 53 -0.67 6.39 14.89
N ALA A 54 -1.96 6.38 14.54
CA ALA A 54 -2.39 6.51 13.15
C ALA A 54 -1.93 7.84 12.54
N HIS A 55 -2.01 8.94 13.30
CA HIS A 55 -1.53 10.25 12.90
C HIS A 55 -0.01 10.26 12.68
N GLN A 56 0.78 9.59 13.53
CA GLN A 56 2.23 9.50 13.35
C GLN A 56 2.62 8.67 12.11
N ALA A 57 1.89 7.61 11.80
CA ALA A 57 2.07 6.85 10.57
C ALA A 57 1.70 7.69 9.33
N LEU A 58 0.59 8.42 9.39
CA LEU A 58 0.15 9.31 8.30
C LEU A 58 1.06 10.52 8.10
N THR A 59 1.60 11.11 9.16
CA THR A 59 2.58 12.21 9.05
C THR A 59 3.81 11.75 8.28
N ARG A 60 4.27 10.51 8.49
CA ARG A 60 5.36 9.91 7.72
C ARG A 60 4.94 9.70 6.26
N ALA A 61 3.74 9.19 6.02
CA ALA A 61 3.18 9.00 4.68
C ALA A 61 3.13 10.32 3.89
N VAL A 62 2.61 11.39 4.48
CA VAL A 62 2.58 12.74 3.88
C VAL A 62 3.99 13.25 3.62
N GLY A 63 4.92 13.05 4.57
CA GLY A 63 6.33 13.38 4.37
C GLY A 63 6.96 12.68 3.16
N PHE A 64 6.60 11.42 2.88
CA PHE A 64 7.03 10.73 1.67
C PHE A 64 6.42 11.32 0.40
N LEU A 65 5.15 11.73 0.42
CA LEU A 65 4.49 12.40 -0.71
C LEU A 65 5.17 13.73 -1.06
N ASP A 66 5.52 14.51 -0.04
CA ASP A 66 6.13 15.83 -0.25
C ASP A 66 7.60 15.73 -0.70
N GLN A 67 8.33 14.71 -0.24
CA GLN A 67 9.71 14.44 -0.67
C GLN A 67 9.79 13.83 -2.08
N HIS A 68 8.74 13.15 -2.52
CA HIS A 68 8.70 12.46 -3.81
C HIS A 68 7.47 12.86 -4.63
N PRO A 69 7.45 14.07 -5.20
CA PRO A 69 6.32 14.56 -6.00
C PRO A 69 6.08 13.77 -7.31
N HIS A 70 6.99 12.85 -7.66
CA HIS A 70 6.90 11.99 -8.85
C HIS A 70 6.66 10.51 -8.50
N ILE A 71 6.13 10.19 -7.31
CA ILE A 71 5.68 8.81 -7.03
C ILE A 71 4.62 8.40 -8.06
N GLU A 72 4.72 7.17 -8.57
CA GLU A 72 3.73 6.55 -9.46
C GLU A 72 2.44 6.16 -8.69
N ILE A 73 1.74 7.14 -8.11
CA ILE A 73 0.41 6.97 -7.50
C ILE A 73 -0.57 7.96 -8.10
N SER A 74 -1.86 7.70 -7.94
CA SER A 74 -2.90 8.66 -8.32
C SER A 74 -2.89 9.87 -7.37
N ASP A 75 -3.17 11.05 -7.92
CA ASP A 75 -3.37 12.28 -7.14
C ASP A 75 -4.51 12.14 -6.13
N ASP A 76 -5.54 11.34 -6.44
CA ASP A 76 -6.64 11.03 -5.52
C ASP A 76 -6.16 10.21 -4.32
N ALA A 77 -5.20 9.30 -4.52
CA ALA A 77 -4.61 8.55 -3.42
C ALA A 77 -3.80 9.47 -2.50
N ALA A 78 -2.97 10.35 -3.07
CA ALA A 78 -2.20 11.33 -2.30
C ALA A 78 -3.12 12.31 -1.54
N SER A 79 -4.18 12.78 -2.19
CA SER A 79 -5.19 13.66 -1.60
C SER A 79 -5.95 12.98 -0.45
N ALA A 80 -6.32 11.71 -0.61
CA ALA A 80 -7.00 10.94 0.43
C ALA A 80 -6.09 10.71 1.65
N VAL A 81 -4.79 10.47 1.45
CA VAL A 81 -3.80 10.35 2.55
C VAL A 81 -3.69 11.67 3.33
N ARG A 82 -3.58 12.82 2.63
CA ARG A 82 -3.54 14.15 3.27
C ARG A 82 -4.83 14.45 4.04
N THR A 83 -5.99 14.19 3.42
CA THR A 83 -7.30 14.35 4.06
C THR A 83 -7.42 13.49 5.32
N ALA A 84 -6.95 12.25 5.28
CA ALA A 84 -6.96 11.38 6.47
C ALA A 84 -6.10 11.93 7.60
N ALA A 85 -4.94 12.52 7.29
CA ALA A 85 -4.06 13.13 8.28
C ALA A 85 -4.73 14.36 8.93
N ASP A 86 -5.32 15.24 8.12
CA ASP A 86 -6.04 16.43 8.60
C ASP A 86 -7.22 16.04 9.51
N ARG A 87 -8.01 15.05 9.10
CA ARG A 87 -9.15 14.58 9.91
C ARG A 87 -8.72 13.94 11.23
N LEU A 88 -7.57 13.27 11.24
CA LEU A 88 -6.99 12.75 12.49
C LEU A 88 -6.49 13.88 13.41
N ALA A 89 -5.90 14.93 12.86
CA ALA A 89 -5.48 16.11 13.62
C ALA A 89 -6.67 16.86 14.22
N GLU A 90 -7.82 16.87 13.54
CA GLU A 90 -9.08 17.44 14.03
C GLU A 90 -9.80 16.54 15.05
N GLY A 91 -9.32 15.32 15.30
CA GLY A 91 -9.98 14.33 16.15
C GLY A 91 -11.18 13.63 15.50
N ALA A 92 -11.43 13.86 14.21
CA ALA A 92 -12.51 13.25 13.43
C ALA A 92 -12.13 11.83 12.96
N ARG A 93 -12.09 10.88 13.92
CA ARG A 93 -11.61 9.52 13.69
C ARG A 93 -12.38 8.74 12.62
N ASP A 94 -13.71 8.86 12.58
CA ASP A 94 -14.53 8.12 11.61
C ASP A 94 -14.36 8.65 10.17
N ASP A 95 -14.22 9.96 10.03
CA ASP A 95 -13.90 10.61 8.76
C ASP A 95 -12.50 10.20 8.27
N ALA A 96 -11.52 10.22 9.19
CA ALA A 96 -10.16 9.80 8.88
C ALA A 96 -10.10 8.32 8.47
N ARG A 97 -10.86 7.45 9.13
CA ARG A 97 -11.00 6.05 8.74
C ARG A 97 -11.56 5.91 7.33
N THR A 98 -12.60 6.66 7.01
CA THR A 98 -13.21 6.66 5.68
C THR A 98 -12.19 7.09 4.62
N ALA A 99 -11.45 8.17 4.88
CA ALA A 99 -10.38 8.65 4.00
C ALA A 99 -9.23 7.62 3.86
N LEU A 100 -8.83 6.95 4.93
CA LEU A 100 -7.82 5.87 4.91
C LEU A 100 -8.27 4.68 4.05
N VAL A 101 -9.53 4.26 4.17
CA VAL A 101 -10.09 3.17 3.35
C VAL A 101 -10.12 3.57 1.87
N THR A 102 -10.47 4.82 1.56
CA THR A 102 -10.39 5.35 0.19
C THR A 102 -8.96 5.36 -0.31
N ALA A 103 -8.00 5.89 0.46
CA ALA A 103 -6.58 5.91 0.12
C ALA A 103 -6.07 4.49 -0.17
N ARG A 104 -6.37 3.54 0.71
CA ARG A 104 -6.01 2.13 0.55
C ARG A 104 -6.62 1.52 -0.71
N SER A 105 -7.89 1.78 -0.98
CA SER A 105 -8.57 1.30 -2.19
C SER A 105 -7.90 1.82 -3.47
N GLN A 106 -7.54 3.11 -3.49
CA GLN A 106 -6.86 3.73 -4.62
C GLN A 106 -5.43 3.21 -4.80
N LEU A 107 -4.73 2.93 -3.70
CA LEU A 107 -3.39 2.34 -3.74
C LEU A 107 -3.42 0.84 -4.09
N ALA A 108 -4.48 0.11 -3.74
CA ALA A 108 -4.61 -1.32 -4.04
C ALA A 108 -5.05 -1.61 -5.49
N ALA A 109 -5.58 -0.61 -6.20
CA ALA A 109 -6.01 -0.76 -7.58
C ALA A 109 -4.81 -1.14 -8.49
N PRO A 110 -4.79 -2.35 -9.11
CA PRO A 110 -3.67 -2.86 -9.90
C PRO A 110 -3.43 -2.12 -11.24
N GLY A 111 -4.00 -0.93 -11.42
CA GLY A 111 -4.03 -0.19 -12.69
C GLY A 111 -3.78 1.31 -12.57
N SER A 112 -3.37 1.85 -11.42
CA SER A 112 -3.08 3.28 -11.28
C SER A 112 -1.74 3.71 -11.92
N ARG A 113 -1.40 3.11 -13.07
CA ARG A 113 -0.23 3.49 -13.88
C ARG A 113 -0.61 4.40 -15.07
N LEU A 114 -1.90 4.69 -15.31
CA LEU A 114 -2.29 5.14 -16.67
C LEU A 114 -3.59 5.96 -16.81
N ASN A 115 -4.04 6.77 -15.84
CA ASN A 115 -5.18 7.67 -16.11
C ASN A 115 -4.82 9.09 -16.59
N SER A 116 -3.52 9.41 -16.76
CA SER A 116 -3.07 10.71 -17.30
C SER A 116 -2.52 10.64 -18.73
N ARG A 117 -2.73 9.54 -19.46
CA ARG A 117 -2.17 9.36 -20.82
C ARG A 117 -3.19 9.06 -21.92
N ASN A 118 -4.47 9.38 -21.72
CA ASN A 118 -5.48 9.24 -22.78
C ASN A 118 -6.59 10.31 -22.72
N THR A 119 -6.17 11.58 -22.73
CA THR A 119 -6.99 12.69 -23.24
C THR A 119 -6.21 13.33 -24.40
N GLY A 120 -6.27 12.68 -25.56
CA GLY A 120 -5.79 13.18 -26.85
C GLY A 120 -6.88 13.01 -27.90
#